data_AF-A0A930F566-F1
#
_entry.id   AF-A0A930F566-F1
#
_cell.length_a   1.000
_cell.length_b   1.000
_cell.length_c   1.000
_cell.angle_alpha   90.00
_cell.angle_beta   90.00
_cell.angle_gamma   90.00
#
_symmetry.space_group_name_H-M   'P 1'
#
loop_
_entity.id
_entity.type
_entity.pdbx_description
1 polymer ?
#
loop_
_entity_poly.entity_id
_entity_poly.type
_entity_poly.pdbx_seq_one_letter_code
_entity_poly.pdbx_strand_id
1 'polypeptide(L)' 'MYIRLEESCRLLRTSDYSIEEISSLIGFKDKSYFNRKFKEQYQLTPAKWRKSQTKK' A
#
# COMPACT_ATOMS: atom_id res chain seq x y z
N MET A 1 5.87 12.59 5.49
CA MET A 1 5.68 11.12 5.47
C MET A 1 4.26 10.65 5.12
N TYR A 2 3.19 11.45 5.30
CA TYR A 2 1.80 11.03 4.98
C TYR A 2 1.50 10.86 3.47
N ILE A 3 2.07 11.73 2.62
CA ILE A 3 1.80 11.75 1.16
C ILE A 3 2.10 10.40 0.49
N ARG A 4 3.14 9.68 0.95
CA ARG A 4 3.56 8.38 0.37
C ARG A 4 2.56 7.25 0.62
N LEU A 5 1.86 7.29 1.74
CA LEU A 5 0.87 6.27 2.11
C LEU A 5 -0.49 6.52 1.46
N GLU A 6 -0.83 7.78 1.24
CA GLU A 6 -2.02 8.14 0.48
C GLU A 6 -1.87 7.76 -1.00
N GLU A 7 -0.69 8.04 -1.59
CA GLU A 7 -0.39 7.65 -2.97
C GLU A 7 -0.36 6.12 -3.13
N SER A 8 0.13 5.38 -2.14
CA SER A 8 0.09 3.92 -2.18
C SER A 8 -1.34 3.37 -2.17
N CYS A 9 -2.25 3.96 -1.38
CA CYS A 9 -3.68 3.64 -1.43
C CYS A 9 -4.30 3.93 -2.80
N ARG A 10 -3.94 5.07 -3.41
CA ARG A 10 -4.38 5.41 -4.77
C ARG A 10 -3.88 4.35 -5.76
N LEU A 11 -2.59 4.04 -5.78
CA LEU A 11 -2.00 3.01 -6.65
C LEU A 11 -2.62 1.63 -6.41
N LEU A 12 -2.89 1.26 -5.15
CA LEU A 12 -3.54 -0.01 -4.80
C LEU A 12 -4.95 -0.14 -5.40
N ARG A 13 -5.64 0.99 -5.64
CA ARG A 13 -7.00 1.06 -6.20
C ARG A 13 -7.02 1.28 -7.71
N THR A 14 -6.12 2.09 -8.24
CA THR A 14 -6.09 2.47 -9.66
C THR A 14 -5.19 1.58 -10.51
N SER A 15 -4.36 0.76 -9.87
CA SER A 15 -3.35 -0.05 -10.56
C SER A 15 -3.26 -1.45 -9.96
N ASP A 16 -2.87 -2.41 -10.81
CA ASP A 16 -2.68 -3.80 -10.42
C ASP A 16 -1.26 -4.11 -9.89
N TYR A 17 -0.43 -3.08 -9.76
CA TYR A 17 0.97 -3.20 -9.32
C TYR A 17 1.12 -4.04 -8.06
N SER A 18 2.13 -4.89 -7.99
CA SER A 18 2.36 -5.68 -6.80
C SER A 18 2.66 -4.78 -5.58
N ILE A 19 2.46 -5.31 -4.36
CA ILE A 19 2.81 -4.58 -3.13
C ILE A 19 4.29 -4.17 -3.12
N GLU A 20 5.15 -4.98 -3.73
CA GLU A 20 6.59 -4.70 -3.89
C GLU A 20 6.83 -3.52 -4.82
N GLU A 21 6.19 -3.49 -5.99
CA GLU A 21 6.28 -2.35 -6.91
C GLU A 21 5.75 -1.07 -6.28
N ILE A 22 4.58 -1.12 -5.62
CA ILE A 22 4.00 0.04 -4.95
C ILE A 22 4.94 0.55 -3.86
N SER A 23 5.56 -0.35 -3.09
CA SER A 23 6.54 0.02 -2.07
C SER A 23 7.77 0.69 -2.69
N SER A 24 8.25 0.20 -3.83
CA SER A 24 9.38 0.79 -4.56
C SER A 24 9.02 2.17 -5.13
N LEU A 25 7.84 2.31 -5.74
CA LEU A 25 7.34 3.54 -6.37
C LEU A 25 7.22 4.71 -5.39
N ILE A 26 6.73 4.44 -4.17
CA ILE A 26 6.59 5.46 -3.13
C ILE A 26 7.89 5.66 -2.32
N GLY A 27 8.98 4.98 -2.68
CA GLY A 27 10.31 5.15 -2.12
C GLY A 27 10.57 4.39 -0.82
N PHE A 28 9.89 3.27 -0.57
CA PHE A 28 10.29 2.30 0.44
C PHE A 28 11.25 1.27 -0.17
N LYS A 29 12.40 1.10 0.48
CA LYS A 29 13.34 0.02 0.14
C LYS A 29 12.80 -1.37 0.51
N ASP A 30 11.95 -1.44 1.53
CA ASP A 30 11.52 -2.71 2.12
C ASP A 30 10.01 -2.81 2.22
N LYS A 31 9.45 -3.87 1.60
CA LYS A 31 8.04 -4.23 1.72
C LYS A 31 7.61 -4.46 3.17
N SER A 32 8.51 -4.99 4.01
CA SER A 32 8.25 -5.24 5.43
C SER A 32 8.05 -3.94 6.20
N TYR A 33 8.89 -2.93 5.92
CA TYR A 33 8.76 -1.61 6.52
C TYR A 33 7.49 -0.90 6.05
N PHE A 34 7.22 -0.97 4.74
CA PHE A 34 5.97 -0.46 4.17
C PHE A 34 4.75 -1.11 4.80
N ASN A 35 4.71 -2.45 4.86
CA ASN A 35 3.60 -3.20 5.46
C ASN A 35 3.37 -2.81 6.91
N ARG A 36 4.43 -2.63 7.71
CA ARG A 36 4.30 -2.20 9.10
C ARG A 36 3.71 -0.79 9.19
N LYS A 37 4.23 0.16 8.42
CA LYS A 37 3.73 1.54 8.40
C LYS A 37 2.31 1.65 7.88
N PHE A 38 1.97 0.90 6.84
CA PHE A 38 0.64 0.85 6.27
C PHE A 38 -0.35 0.24 7.28
N LYS A 39 0.05 -0.83 7.97
CA LYS A 39 -0.76 -1.44 9.03
C LYS A 39 -0.90 -0.55 10.26
N GLU A 40 0.13 0.20 10.66
CA GLU A 40 0.01 1.19 11.74
C GLU A 40 -1.03 2.28 11.42
N GLN A 41 -1.14 2.67 10.15
CA GLN A 41 -2.01 3.77 9.73
C GLN A 41 -3.44 3.32 9.39
N TYR A 42 -3.57 2.23 8.64
CA TYR A 42 -4.85 1.73 8.14
C TYR A 42 -5.35 0.48 8.87
N GLN A 43 -4.62 0.01 9.89
CA GLN A 43 -4.91 -1.20 10.69
C GLN A 43 -5.02 -2.50 9.85
N LEU A 44 -4.67 -2.42 8.57
CA LEU A 44 -4.78 -3.49 7.57
C LEU A 44 -3.48 -3.60 6.80
N THR A 45 -3.17 -4.77 6.27
CA THR A 45 -2.05 -4.90 5.32
C THR A 45 -2.49 -4.39 3.95
N PRO A 46 -1.59 -3.82 3.13
CA PRO A 46 -1.95 -3.30 1.81
C PRO A 46 -2.55 -4.37 0.88
N ALA A 47 -2.14 -5.63 1.03
CA ALA A 47 -2.76 -6.76 0.34
C ALA A 47 -4.22 -7.02 0.79
N LYS A 48 -4.50 -6.95 2.09
CA LYS A 48 -5.89 -7.06 2.60
C LYS A 48 -6.72 -5.85 2.21
N TRP A 49 -6.13 -4.66 2.26
CA TRP A 49 -6.77 -3.42 1.87
C TRP A 49 -7.19 -3.46 0.40
N ARG A 50 -6.29 -3.86 -0.52
CA ARG A 50 -6.64 -4.08 -1.94
C ARG A 50 -7.82 -5.03 -2.12
N LYS A 51 -7.79 -6.20 -1.45
CA LYS A 51 -8.91 -7.17 -1.52
C LYS A 51 -10.23 -6.59 -1.02
N SER A 52 -10.18 -5.72 0.00
CA SER A 52 -11.37 -5.04 0.50
C SER A 52 -11.94 -4.00 -0.47
N GLN A 53 -11.09 -3.40 -1.31
CA GLN A 53 -11.51 -2.39 -2.31
C GLN A 53 -11.97 -3.03 -3.63
N THR A 54 -11.54 -4.26 -3.95
CA THR A 54 -11.94 -5.00 -5.17
C THR A 54 -13.30 -5.70 -5.05
N LYS A 55 -13.93 -5.74 -3.86
CA LYS A 55 -15.32 -6.23 -3.76
C LYS A 55 -16.29 -5.17 -4.27
N LYS A 56 -16.63 -5.26 -5.55
CA LYS A 56 -17.88 -4.75 -6.12
C LYS A 56 -18.62 -5.92 -6.77
#